data_AF-A0A7J8GQ02-F1
#
_entry.id   AF-A0A7J8GQ02-F1
#
_cell.length_a   1.000
_cell.length_b   1.000
_cell.length_c   1.000
_cell.angle_alpha   90.00
_cell.angle_beta   90.00
_cell.angle_gamma   90.00
#
_symmetry.space_group_name_H-M   'P 1'
#
loop_
_entity.id
_entity.type
_entity.pdbx_description
1 polymer ?
#
loop_
_entity_poly.entity_id
_entity_poly.type
_entity_poly.pdbx_seq_one_letter_code
_entity_poly.pdbx_strand_id
1 'polypeptide(L)'
;MIQIKERTINRYLPAFEKVLKSHGQDYLVGNKLSRADIHMVELMCYVEEIDPSLLANFPLLKALRTRISNLPTVKKFLQPGSQRKPPIDAKMLEEARKIFKF
;
A
#
# COMPACT_ATOMS: atom_id res chain seq x y z
N MET A 1 8.85 16.12 2.36
CA MET A 1 8.04 15.07 3.02
C MET A 1 6.69 15.55 3.54
N ILE A 2 6.58 16.76 4.15
CA ILE A 2 5.32 17.28 4.71
C ILE A 2 4.16 17.25 3.69
N GLN A 3 4.38 17.76 2.47
CA GLN A 3 3.34 17.78 1.43
C GLN A 3 2.87 16.39 0.99
N ILE A 4 3.73 15.37 1.05
CA ILE A 4 3.36 13.98 0.70
C ILE A 4 2.44 13.42 1.78
N LYS A 5 2.84 13.53 3.06
CA LYS A 5 2.02 13.06 4.19
C LYS A 5 0.64 13.72 4.19
N GLU A 6 0.61 15.05 4.00
CA GLU A 6 -0.62 15.84 3.94
C GLU A 6 -1.55 15.37 2.80
N ARG A 7 -1.03 15.22 1.58
CA ARG A 7 -1.85 14.74 0.45
C ARG A 7 -2.32 13.29 0.65
N THR A 8 -1.51 12.43 1.26
CA THR A 8 -1.91 11.05 1.58
C THR A 8 -3.17 11.04 2.45
N ILE A 9 -3.18 11.79 3.56
CA ILE A 9 -4.29 11.76 4.53
C ILE A 9 -5.46 12.67 4.16
N ASN A 10 -5.26 13.74 3.39
CA ASN A 10 -6.31 14.71 3.09
C ASN A 10 -6.92 14.55 1.69
N ARG A 11 -6.25 13.83 0.77
CA ARG A 11 -6.71 13.65 -0.61
C ARG A 11 -6.90 12.19 -0.99
N TYR A 12 -5.87 11.36 -0.84
CA TYR A 12 -5.87 10.03 -1.44
C TYR A 12 -6.57 8.98 -0.58
N LEU A 13 -6.13 8.74 0.65
CA LEU A 13 -6.75 7.74 1.52
C LEU A 13 -8.24 8.00 1.80
N PRO A 14 -8.70 9.25 2.03
CA PRO A 14 -10.13 9.53 2.20
C PRO A 14 -10.98 9.09 1.01
N ALA A 15 -10.47 9.20 -0.22
CA ALA A 15 -11.22 8.78 -1.40
C ALA A 15 -11.47 7.26 -1.41
N PHE A 16 -10.46 6.46 -1.08
CA PHE A 16 -10.61 4.99 -1.03
C PHE A 16 -11.38 4.49 0.19
N GLU A 17 -11.20 5.14 1.35
CA GLU A 17 -12.03 4.88 2.53
C GLU A 17 -13.51 5.15 2.22
N LYS A 18 -13.81 6.24 1.49
CA LYS A 18 -15.17 6.57 1.04
C LYS A 18 -15.73 5.53 0.07
N VAL A 19 -14.93 4.98 -0.84
CA VAL A 19 -15.34 3.89 -1.73
C VAL A 19 -15.80 2.69 -0.90
N LEU A 20 -14.95 2.19 -0.01
CA LEU A 20 -15.29 1.06 0.86
C LEU A 20 -16.54 1.32 1.71
N LYS A 21 -16.68 2.55 2.24
CA LYS A 21 -17.86 2.96 3.00
C LYS A 21 -19.14 3.02 2.16
N SER A 22 -19.03 3.43 0.90
CA SER A 22 -20.20 3.66 0.03
C SER A 22 -20.96 2.39 -0.31
N HIS A 23 -20.23 1.28 -0.52
CA HIS A 23 -20.83 0.00 -0.87
C HIS A 23 -20.78 -1.03 0.27
N GLY A 24 -19.96 -0.82 1.31
CA GLY A 24 -19.90 -1.69 2.49
C GLY A 24 -19.42 -3.12 2.19
N GLN A 25 -18.60 -3.30 1.16
CA GLN A 25 -18.13 -4.60 0.68
C GLN A 25 -16.67 -4.85 1.09
N ASP A 26 -16.21 -6.08 0.88
CA ASP A 26 -14.88 -6.52 1.27
C ASP A 26 -13.77 -6.11 0.29
N TYR A 27 -14.10 -5.74 -0.94
CA TYR A 27 -13.15 -5.38 -1.99
C TYR A 27 -13.51 -4.02 -2.59
N LEU A 28 -12.53 -3.33 -3.15
CA LEU A 28 -12.71 -2.00 -3.73
C LEU A 28 -13.68 -1.97 -4.92
N VAL A 29 -13.82 -3.09 -5.64
CA VAL A 29 -14.66 -3.18 -6.85
C VAL A 29 -15.35 -4.54 -6.91
N GLY A 30 -16.67 -4.55 -7.14
CA GLY A 30 -17.43 -5.75 -7.52
C GLY A 30 -17.43 -6.89 -6.49
N ASN A 31 -17.19 -6.58 -5.20
CA ASN A 31 -17.06 -7.54 -4.10
C ASN A 31 -16.17 -8.76 -4.40
N LYS A 32 -15.12 -8.57 -5.20
CA LYS A 32 -14.18 -9.64 -5.55
C LYS A 32 -12.77 -9.08 -5.62
N LEU A 33 -11.79 -9.91 -5.28
CA LEU A 33 -10.38 -9.57 -5.42
C LEU A 33 -10.09 -9.07 -6.84
N SER A 34 -9.53 -7.87 -6.91
CA SER A 34 -9.11 -7.22 -8.14
C SER A 34 -7.68 -6.69 -8.00
N ARG A 35 -7.10 -6.24 -9.12
CA ARG A 35 -5.80 -5.56 -9.09
C ARG A 35 -5.82 -4.28 -8.24
N ALA A 36 -6.98 -3.64 -8.10
CA ALA A 36 -7.11 -2.43 -7.28
C ALA A 36 -6.76 -2.71 -5.82
N ASP A 37 -7.22 -3.85 -5.27
CA ASP A 37 -6.94 -4.24 -3.88
C ASP A 37 -5.46 -4.55 -3.66
N ILE A 38 -4.83 -5.25 -4.61
CA ILE A 38 -3.40 -5.58 -4.54
C ILE A 38 -2.54 -4.33 -4.58
N HIS A 39 -2.78 -3.43 -5.54
CA HIS A 39 -2.02 -2.16 -5.64
C HIS A 39 -2.27 -1.24 -4.44
N MET A 40 -3.50 -1.23 -3.89
CA MET A 40 -3.81 -0.45 -2.70
C MET A 40 -3.01 -0.95 -1.49
N VAL A 41 -2.93 -2.26 -1.28
CA VAL A 41 -2.16 -2.83 -0.17
C VAL A 41 -0.65 -2.66 -0.36
N GLU A 42 -0.15 -2.80 -1.59
CA GLU A 42 1.24 -2.48 -1.92
C GLU A 42 1.58 -1.03 -1.54
N LEU A 43 0.72 -0.08 -1.93
CA LEU A 43 0.89 1.33 -1.56
C LEU A 43 0.86 1.55 -0.05
N MET A 44 -0.04 0.88 0.68
CA MET A 44 -0.12 0.99 2.13
C MET A 44 1.16 0.51 2.81
N CYS A 45 1.83 -0.54 2.30
CA CYS A 45 3.13 -0.94 2.82
C CYS A 45 4.15 0.21 2.72
N TYR A 46 4.20 0.93 1.59
CA TYR A 46 5.10 2.08 1.44
C TYR A 46 4.72 3.24 2.37
N VAL A 47 3.42 3.49 2.57
CA VAL A 47 2.95 4.53 3.50
C VAL A 47 3.36 4.20 4.94
N GLU A 48 3.24 2.95 5.36
CA GLU A 48 3.65 2.50 6.70
C GLU A 48 5.16 2.56 6.91
N GLU A 49 5.96 2.25 5.89
CA GLU A 49 7.42 2.39 5.91
C GLU A 49 7.84 3.87 6.07
N ILE A 50 7.04 4.81 5.56
CA ILE A 50 7.27 6.27 5.74
C ILE A 50 6.79 6.75 7.11
N ASP A 51 5.57 6.42 7.49
CA ASP A 51 4.94 6.80 8.75
C ASP A 51 3.68 5.96 9.02
N PRO A 52 3.71 5.01 9.96
CA PRO A 52 2.58 4.12 10.23
C PRO A 52 1.36 4.85 10.82
N SER A 53 1.53 6.06 11.37
CA SER A 53 0.41 6.83 11.94
C SER A 53 -0.56 7.32 10.87
N LEU A 54 -0.13 7.41 9.60
CA LEU A 54 -0.96 7.93 8.50
C LEU A 54 -2.17 7.05 8.17
N LEU A 55 -2.13 5.76 8.53
CA LEU A 55 -3.27 4.85 8.36
C LEU A 55 -4.23 4.84 9.57
N ALA A 56 -3.89 5.49 10.69
CA ALA A 56 -4.61 5.35 11.95
C ALA A 56 -6.10 5.71 11.84
N ASN A 57 -6.42 6.74 11.06
CA ASN A 57 -7.78 7.28 10.90
C ASN A 57 -8.60 6.61 9.78
N PHE A 58 -8.11 5.51 9.20
CA PHE A 58 -8.73 4.84 8.04
C PHE A 58 -9.05 3.37 8.36
N PRO A 59 -10.06 3.09 9.20
CA PRO A 59 -10.35 1.76 9.69
C PRO A 59 -10.72 0.75 8.58
N LEU A 60 -11.44 1.16 7.54
CA LEU A 60 -11.83 0.26 6.45
C LEU A 60 -10.63 -0.12 5.59
N LEU A 61 -9.74 0.84 5.32
CA LEU A 61 -8.48 0.58 4.64
C LEU A 61 -7.57 -0.34 5.46
N LYS A 62 -7.51 -0.18 6.80
CA LYS A 62 -6.80 -1.14 7.68
C LYS A 62 -7.40 -2.55 7.61
N ALA A 63 -8.73 -2.65 7.56
CA ALA A 63 -9.44 -3.92 7.41
C ALA A 63 -9.14 -4.57 6.05
N LEU A 64 -9.19 -3.80 4.95
CA LEU A 64 -8.81 -4.25 3.61
C LEU A 64 -7.37 -4.78 3.60
N ARG A 65 -6.41 -4.00 4.14
CA ARG A 65 -5.01 -4.42 4.24
C ARG A 65 -4.86 -5.76 4.93
N THR A 66 -5.54 -5.94 6.07
CA THR A 66 -5.51 -7.18 6.85
C THR A 66 -6.07 -8.36 6.06
N ARG A 67 -7.24 -8.17 5.42
CA ARG A 67 -7.90 -9.18 4.60
C ARG A 67 -7.00 -9.65 3.45
N ILE A 68 -6.49 -8.70 2.67
CA ILE A 68 -5.67 -8.99 1.48
C ILE A 68 -4.31 -9.58 1.87
N SER A 69 -3.67 -9.08 2.94
CA SER A 69 -2.39 -9.61 3.42
C SER A 69 -2.49 -11.04 3.94
N ASN A 70 -3.69 -11.48 4.33
CA ASN A 70 -3.96 -12.84 4.80
C ASN A 70 -4.33 -13.82 3.67
N LEU A 71 -4.50 -13.37 2.43
CA LEU A 71 -4.69 -14.27 1.29
C LEU A 71 -3.45 -15.18 1.16
N PRO A 72 -3.60 -16.51 0.95
CA PRO A 72 -2.46 -17.44 1.00
C PRO A 72 -1.28 -17.05 0.09
N THR A 73 -1.57 -16.56 -1.11
CA THR A 73 -0.56 -16.13 -2.09
C THR A 73 0.14 -14.84 -1.68
N VAL A 74 -0.62 -13.85 -1.19
CA VAL A 74 -0.07 -12.58 -0.70
C VAL A 74 0.71 -12.79 0.58
N LYS A 75 0.18 -13.58 1.52
CA LYS A 75 0.86 -13.94 2.76
C LYS A 75 2.20 -14.63 2.49
N LYS A 76 2.24 -15.59 1.56
CA LYS A 76 3.48 -16.24 1.10
C LYS A 76 4.45 -15.22 0.48
N PHE A 77 3.94 -14.24 -0.27
CA PHE A 77 4.77 -13.18 -0.86
C PHE A 77 5.31 -12.18 0.18
N LEU A 78 4.61 -11.94 1.28
CA LEU A 78 5.07 -11.04 2.35
C LEU A 78 6.04 -11.72 3.33
N GLN A 79 6.18 -13.05 3.28
CA GLN A 79 7.13 -13.78 4.13
C GLN A 79 8.59 -13.51 3.73
N PRO A 80 9.53 -13.59 4.70
CA PRO A 80 10.96 -13.59 4.40
C PRO A 80 11.33 -14.68 3.38
N GLY A 81 12.25 -14.35 2.46
CA GLY A 81 12.69 -15.26 1.41
C GLY A 81 11.84 -15.24 0.14
N SER A 82 10.77 -14.44 0.09
CA SER A 82 10.05 -14.16 -1.15
C SER A 82 10.86 -13.26 -2.09
N GLN A 83 10.32 -13.02 -3.30
CA GLN A 83 10.91 -12.10 -4.27
C GLN A 83 10.59 -10.62 -3.98
N ARG A 84 9.84 -10.29 -2.92
CA ARG A 84 9.56 -8.91 -2.52
C ARG A 84 10.89 -8.18 -2.28
N LYS A 85 11.07 -7.03 -2.92
CA LYS A 85 12.29 -6.23 -2.79
C LYS A 85 12.20 -5.33 -1.55
N PRO A 86 13.32 -5.08 -0.87
CA PRO A 86 13.39 -4.09 0.20
C PRO A 86 13.25 -2.67 -0.37
N PRO A 87 13.03 -1.66 0.50
CA PRO A 87 13.14 -0.26 0.12
C PRO A 87 14.50 0.05 -0.52
N ILE A 88 14.51 1.02 -1.44
CA ILE A 88 15.73 1.43 -2.13
C ILE A 88 16.70 2.06 -1.12
N ASP A 89 17.90 1.52 -1.05
CA ASP A 89 19.01 2.10 -0.30
C ASP A 89 19.90 3.00 -1.18
N ALA A 90 20.87 3.66 -0.56
CA ALA A 90 21.77 4.58 -1.26
C ALA A 90 22.61 3.88 -2.35
N LYS A 91 23.01 2.63 -2.12
CA LYS A 91 23.82 1.85 -3.06
C LYS A 91 23.00 1.48 -4.29
N MET A 92 21.79 0.97 -4.10
CA MET A 92 20.85 0.65 -5.17
C MET A 92 20.51 1.91 -6.00
N LEU A 93 20.34 3.06 -5.34
CA LEU A 93 20.09 4.32 -6.04
C LEU A 93 21.29 4.75 -6.88
N GLU A 94 22.51 4.64 -6.36
CA GLU A 94 23.73 4.96 -7.11
C GLU A 94 23.92 4.05 -8.34
N GLU A 95 23.71 2.74 -8.17
CA GLU A 95 23.73 1.78 -9.27
C GLU A 95 22.67 2.12 -10.32
N ALA A 96 21.43 2.45 -9.90
CA ALA A 96 20.37 2.85 -10.80
C ALA A 96 20.73 4.12 -11.58
N ARG A 97 21.33 5.14 -10.94
CA ARG A 97 21.78 6.36 -11.63
C ARG A 97 22.86 6.07 -12.67
N LYS A 98 23.80 5.17 -12.39
CA LYS A 98 24.84 4.75 -13.35
C LYS A 98 24.24 4.05 -14.57
N ILE A 99 23.30 3.13 -14.34
CA ILE A 99 22.67 2.33 -15.40
C ILE A 99 21.73 3.18 -16.26
N PHE A 100 20.83 3.93 -15.62
CA PHE A 100 19.75 4.65 -16.30
C PHE A 100 20.06 6.11 -16.62
N LYS A 101 21.19 6.66 -16.11
CA LYS A 101 21.68 8.02 -16.37
C LYS A 101 20.66 9.11 -15.97
N PHE A 102 20.27 9.15 -14.68
CA PHE A 102 19.42 10.19 -14.06
C PHE A 102 20.01 10.72 -12.74
#